data_AF-A0A7X9ACE9-F1
#
_entry.id   AF-A0A7X9ACE9-F1
#
_cell.length_a   1.000
_cell.length_b   1.000
_cell.length_c   1.000
_cell.angle_alpha   90.00
_cell.angle_beta   90.00
_cell.angle_gamma   90.00
#
_symmetry.space_group_name_H-M   'P 1'
#
loop_
_entity.id
_entity.type
_entity.pdbx_description
1 polymer ?
#
loop_
_entity_poly.entity_id
_entity_poly.type
_entity_poly.pdbx_seq_one_letter_code
_entity_poly.pdbx_strand_id
1 'polypeptide(L)'
;QENVTIDKVLSSLETLIKHGSFKADAILFDGYKLTIATEDDVRKIKAFAQEMNLEVWFSVSPVRADVTYDEYGVPSTMLKYVELIDVLIGLIYNEERDKVVMTAVKAQGEMMKRTMGVTLDHKTMLISK
;
A
#
# COMPACT_ATOMS: atom_id res chain seq x y z
N GLN A 1 -11.30 -21.25 -0.98
CA GLN A 1 -9.92 -20.87 -1.33
C GLN A 1 -9.04 -21.29 -0.17
N GLU A 2 -8.04 -22.13 -0.43
CA GLU A 2 -7.07 -22.59 0.56
C GLU A 2 -6.37 -21.39 1.20
N ASN A 3 -6.12 -21.44 2.52
CA ASN A 3 -5.38 -20.40 3.25
C ASN A 3 -3.93 -20.34 2.74
N VAL A 4 -3.68 -19.52 1.71
CA VAL A 4 -2.34 -19.16 1.29
C VAL A 4 -1.77 -18.23 2.36
N THR A 5 -0.77 -18.72 3.10
CA THR A 5 -0.06 -17.92 4.11
C THR A 5 0.92 -16.97 3.45
N ILE A 6 1.28 -15.88 4.14
CA ILE A 6 2.28 -14.94 3.60
C ILE A 6 3.62 -15.63 3.34
N ASP A 7 4.02 -16.57 4.19
CA ASP A 7 5.27 -17.31 4.04
C ASP A 7 5.34 -18.08 2.70
N LYS A 8 4.22 -18.68 2.27
CA LYS A 8 4.13 -19.37 0.97
C LYS A 8 4.24 -18.40 -0.20
N VAL A 9 3.63 -17.22 -0.08
CA VAL A 9 3.72 -16.18 -1.11
C VAL A 9 5.15 -15.68 -1.25
N LEU A 10 5.80 -15.34 -0.13
CA LEU A 10 7.18 -14.82 -0.13
C LEU A 10 8.18 -15.85 -0.67
N SER A 11 8.07 -17.12 -0.26
CA SER A 11 8.93 -18.20 -0.77
C SER A 11 8.78 -18.42 -2.29
N SER A 12 7.55 -18.30 -2.79
CA SER A 12 7.28 -18.40 -4.24
C SER A 12 7.88 -17.23 -5.00
N LEU A 13 7.72 -16.00 -4.49
CA LEU A 13 8.32 -14.79 -5.07
C LEU A 13 9.85 -14.85 -5.06
N GLU A 14 10.45 -15.29 -3.95
CA GLU A 14 11.90 -15.47 -3.83
C GLU A 14 12.42 -16.42 -4.91
N THR A 15 11.74 -17.56 -5.11
CA THR A 15 12.13 -18.55 -6.11
C THR A 15 12.07 -17.96 -7.52
N LEU A 16 11.00 -17.24 -7.85
CA LEU A 16 10.84 -16.59 -9.15
C LEU A 16 11.96 -15.56 -9.39
N ILE A 17 12.29 -14.75 -8.39
CA ILE A 17 13.29 -13.69 -8.54
C ILE A 17 14.72 -14.25 -8.61
N LYS A 18 15.09 -15.15 -7.69
CA LYS A 18 16.47 -15.68 -7.61
C LYS A 18 16.78 -16.71 -8.70
N HIS A 19 15.81 -17.55 -9.04
CA HIS A 19 16.03 -18.71 -9.91
C HIS A 19 15.31 -18.60 -11.27
N GLY A 20 14.30 -17.75 -11.39
CA GLY A 20 13.47 -17.64 -12.60
C GLY A 20 13.98 -16.68 -13.67
N SER A 21 15.20 -16.13 -13.56
CA SER A 21 15.70 -15.04 -14.42
C SER A 21 14.79 -13.80 -14.43
N PHE A 22 14.02 -13.60 -13.35
CA PHE A 22 13.08 -12.49 -13.22
C PHE A 22 13.66 -11.42 -12.29
N LYS A 23 14.26 -10.39 -12.87
CA LYS A 23 14.73 -9.23 -12.11
C LYS A 23 13.56 -8.28 -11.86
N ALA A 24 12.95 -8.39 -10.69
CA ALA A 24 11.97 -7.41 -10.22
C ALA A 24 12.70 -6.24 -9.55
N ASP A 25 12.21 -5.02 -9.79
CA ASP A 25 12.57 -3.84 -9.00
C ASP A 25 11.43 -3.44 -8.04
N ALA A 26 10.20 -3.89 -8.34
CA ALA A 26 9.01 -3.61 -7.53
C ALA A 26 8.00 -4.76 -7.53
N ILE A 27 7.23 -4.87 -6.45
CA ILE A 27 6.08 -5.78 -6.29
C ILE A 27 4.87 -4.95 -5.86
N LEU A 28 3.75 -5.13 -6.55
CA LEU A 28 2.46 -4.53 -6.19
C LEU A 28 1.51 -5.61 -5.68
N PHE A 29 1.12 -5.50 -4.42
CA PHE A 29 0.04 -6.27 -3.82
C PHE A 29 -1.29 -5.55 -4.03
N ASP A 30 -2.02 -5.95 -5.08
CA ASP A 30 -3.37 -5.47 -5.34
C ASP A 30 -4.40 -6.31 -4.58
N GLY A 31 -5.25 -5.66 -3.79
CA GLY A 31 -6.30 -6.33 -3.01
C GLY A 31 -5.81 -7.23 -1.87
N TYR A 32 -4.51 -7.21 -1.53
CA TYR A 32 -4.04 -7.89 -0.32
C TYR A 32 -4.66 -7.21 0.90
N LYS A 33 -5.36 -7.98 1.72
CA LYS A 33 -6.09 -7.45 2.88
C LYS A 33 -5.12 -7.15 4.03
N LEU A 34 -4.23 -6.17 3.83
CA LEU A 34 -3.35 -5.61 4.87
C LEU A 34 -4.12 -5.28 6.16
N THR A 35 -5.37 -4.84 6.01
CA THR A 35 -6.26 -4.50 7.14
C THR A 35 -6.53 -5.68 8.08
N ILE A 36 -6.42 -6.94 7.61
CA ILE A 36 -6.59 -8.17 8.41
C ILE A 36 -5.30 -8.97 8.57
N ALA A 37 -4.19 -8.53 7.97
CA ALA A 37 -2.89 -9.16 8.16
C ALA A 37 -2.46 -9.07 9.63
N THR A 38 -1.63 -9.99 10.09
CA THR A 38 -1.01 -9.79 11.41
C THR A 38 0.13 -8.77 11.29
N GLU A 39 0.52 -8.14 12.39
CA GLU A 39 1.71 -7.29 12.40
C GLU A 39 2.97 -8.07 12.01
N ASP A 40 3.04 -9.35 12.40
CA ASP A 40 4.11 -10.28 12.01
C ASP A 40 4.18 -10.45 10.49
N ASP A 41 3.05 -10.61 9.81
CA ASP A 41 3.01 -10.70 8.35
C ASP A 41 3.59 -9.44 7.69
N VAL A 42 3.22 -8.25 8.19
CA VAL A 42 3.75 -6.98 7.65
C VAL A 42 5.26 -6.85 7.89
N ARG A 43 5.75 -7.30 9.06
CA ARG A 43 7.18 -7.33 9.36
C ARG A 43 7.94 -8.27 8.43
N LYS A 44 7.40 -9.46 8.17
CA LYS A 44 7.98 -10.43 7.22
C LYS A 44 8.07 -9.85 5.81
N ILE A 45 7.01 -9.17 5.35
CA ILE A 45 7.03 -8.53 4.03
C ILE A 45 8.06 -7.41 3.97
N LYS A 46 8.17 -6.58 5.02
CA LYS A 46 9.19 -5.53 5.09
C LYS A 46 10.61 -6.11 5.05
N ALA A 47 10.88 -7.16 5.83
CA ALA A 47 12.18 -7.83 5.84
C ALA A 47 12.50 -8.40 4.45
N PHE A 48 11.54 -9.09 3.82
CA PHE A 48 11.69 -9.61 2.47
C PHE A 48 12.02 -8.51 1.44
N ALA A 49 11.31 -7.37 1.50
CA ALA A 49 11.57 -6.23 0.61
C ALA A 49 13.01 -5.70 0.76
N GLN A 50 13.50 -5.60 2.00
CA GLN A 50 14.85 -5.14 2.31
C GLN A 50 15.92 -6.14 1.84
N GLU A 51 15.73 -7.43 2.12
CA GLU A 51 16.66 -8.50 1.74
C GLU A 51 16.80 -8.65 0.22
N MET A 52 15.68 -8.50 -0.49
CA MET A 52 15.63 -8.62 -1.95
C MET A 52 15.92 -7.29 -2.68
N ASN A 53 16.06 -6.19 -1.94
CA ASN A 53 16.21 -4.83 -2.47
C ASN A 53 15.10 -4.46 -3.47
N LEU A 54 13.84 -4.58 -3.03
CA LEU A 54 12.64 -4.35 -3.84
C LEU A 54 11.79 -3.21 -3.25
N GLU A 55 11.14 -2.46 -4.14
CA GLU A 55 9.99 -1.66 -3.73
C GLU A 55 8.75 -2.54 -3.56
N VAL A 56 8.07 -2.44 -2.42
CA VAL A 56 6.83 -3.17 -2.18
C VAL A 56 5.69 -2.19 -1.96
N TRP A 57 4.73 -2.22 -2.87
CA TRP A 57 3.55 -1.38 -2.88
C TRP A 57 2.31 -2.19 -2.55
N PHE A 58 1.37 -1.58 -1.82
CA PHE A 58 0.08 -2.18 -1.53
C PHE A 58 -1.03 -1.21 -1.91
N SER A 59 -2.05 -1.70 -2.61
CA SER A 59 -3.33 -1.03 -2.65
C SER A 59 -4.13 -1.44 -1.42
N VAL A 60 -4.58 -0.47 -0.63
CA VAL A 60 -5.42 -0.76 0.54
C VAL A 60 -6.80 -0.20 0.33
N SER A 61 -7.77 -1.11 0.30
CA SER A 61 -9.19 -0.77 0.38
C SER A 61 -9.75 -1.22 1.73
N PRO A 62 -10.63 -0.42 2.35
CA PRO A 62 -11.32 -0.79 3.57
C PRO A 62 -12.16 -2.06 3.38
N VAL A 63 -12.06 -2.99 4.34
CA VAL A 63 -12.72 -4.31 4.26
C VAL A 63 -14.13 -4.28 4.86
N ARG A 64 -14.48 -3.23 5.63
CA ARG A 64 -15.80 -3.08 6.26
C ARG A 64 -16.33 -1.67 6.07
N ALA A 65 -17.65 -1.56 5.98
CA ALA A 65 -18.35 -0.29 5.75
C ALA A 65 -18.30 0.67 6.95
N ASP A 66 -18.00 0.17 8.15
CA ASP A 66 -17.96 0.93 9.40
C ASP A 66 -16.57 1.51 9.72
N VAL A 67 -15.56 1.29 8.86
CA VAL A 67 -14.22 1.83 9.07
C VAL A 67 -14.24 3.33 8.88
N THR A 68 -13.73 4.05 9.89
CA THR A 68 -13.50 5.49 9.84
C THR A 68 -12.22 5.81 9.07
N TYR A 69 -12.23 6.94 8.36
CA TYR A 69 -11.07 7.47 7.65
C TYR A 69 -10.63 8.80 8.26
N ASP A 70 -9.35 9.12 8.12
CA ASP A 70 -8.88 10.47 8.35
C ASP A 70 -9.22 11.42 7.18
N GLU A 71 -8.84 12.67 7.33
CA GLU A 71 -9.03 13.74 6.33
C GLU A 71 -8.30 13.49 4.98
N TYR A 72 -7.41 12.48 4.91
CA TYR A 72 -6.65 12.11 3.72
C TYR A 72 -7.13 10.79 3.09
N GLY A 73 -8.18 10.17 3.64
CA GLY A 73 -8.70 8.87 3.17
C GLY A 73 -7.94 7.66 3.71
N VAL A 74 -7.11 7.82 4.75
CA VAL A 74 -6.42 6.69 5.39
C VAL A 74 -7.38 5.99 6.36
N PRO A 75 -7.61 4.67 6.23
CA PRO A 75 -8.47 3.93 7.16
C PRO A 75 -7.84 3.81 8.55
N SER A 76 -8.62 3.93 9.62
CA SER A 76 -8.15 3.80 11.01
C SER A 76 -7.51 2.44 11.33
N THR A 77 -7.86 1.40 10.57
CA THR A 77 -7.24 0.06 10.67
C THR A 77 -5.76 0.03 10.28
N MET A 78 -5.27 1.05 9.57
CA MET A 78 -3.87 1.16 9.18
C MET A 78 -2.96 1.72 10.27
N LEU A 79 -3.51 2.35 11.31
CA LEU A 79 -2.74 3.01 12.37
C LEU A 79 -1.75 2.06 13.06
N LYS A 80 -2.14 0.79 13.25
CA LYS A 80 -1.26 -0.25 13.84
C LYS A 80 -0.02 -0.59 13.00
N TYR A 81 0.00 -0.24 11.72
CA TYR A 81 1.12 -0.53 10.82
C TYR A 81 1.92 0.71 10.44
N VAL A 82 1.55 1.91 10.91
CA VAL A 82 2.17 3.17 10.48
C VAL A 82 3.68 3.17 10.65
N GLU A 83 4.20 2.58 11.73
CA GLU A 83 5.66 2.47 11.96
C GLU A 83 6.37 1.53 10.99
N LEU A 84 5.66 0.54 10.45
CA LEU A 84 6.19 -0.40 9.47
C LEU A 84 6.15 0.15 8.04
N ILE A 85 5.31 1.15 7.79
CA ILE A 85 5.13 1.78 6.47
C ILE A 85 6.16 2.90 6.29
N ASP A 86 6.97 2.82 5.24
CA ASP A 86 7.98 3.85 4.93
C ASP A 86 7.37 5.05 4.18
N VAL A 87 6.38 4.79 3.33
CA VAL A 87 5.62 5.78 2.56
C VAL A 87 4.13 5.46 2.63
N LEU A 88 3.30 6.44 3.01
CA LEU A 88 1.84 6.32 3.07
C LEU A 88 1.20 7.40 2.21
N ILE A 89 0.40 6.98 1.23
CA ILE A 89 -0.34 7.86 0.34
C ILE A 89 -1.83 7.70 0.62
N GLY A 90 -2.47 8.80 1.03
CA GLY A 90 -3.92 8.91 1.16
C GLY A 90 -4.56 9.32 -0.17
N LEU A 91 -5.70 8.73 -0.48
CA LEU A 91 -6.51 9.03 -1.66
C LEU A 91 -7.90 9.42 -1.20
N ILE A 92 -8.35 10.64 -1.53
CA ILE A 92 -9.67 11.12 -1.17
C ILE A 92 -10.35 11.80 -2.35
N TYR A 93 -11.62 11.47 -2.58
CA TYR A 93 -12.42 12.17 -3.57
C TYR A 93 -12.78 13.57 -3.06
N ASN A 94 -12.49 14.60 -3.85
CA ASN A 94 -12.82 15.98 -3.56
C ASN A 94 -13.97 16.42 -4.48
N GLU A 95 -15.14 16.66 -3.88
CA GLU A 95 -16.36 17.00 -4.62
C GLU A 95 -16.25 18.35 -5.35
N GLU A 96 -15.60 19.36 -4.76
CA GLU A 96 -15.46 20.68 -5.36
C GLU A 96 -14.59 20.66 -6.63
N ARG A 97 -13.62 19.75 -6.67
CA ARG A 97 -12.69 19.60 -7.79
C ARG A 97 -13.13 18.53 -8.79
N ASP A 98 -14.09 17.69 -8.45
CA ASP A 98 -14.50 16.51 -9.24
C ASP A 98 -13.34 15.52 -9.50
N LYS A 99 -12.41 15.41 -8.54
CA LYS A 99 -11.15 14.67 -8.68
C LYS A 99 -10.78 13.90 -7.41
N VAL A 100 -9.99 12.85 -7.57
CA VAL A 100 -9.30 12.19 -6.44
C VAL A 100 -8.00 12.93 -6.15
N VAL A 101 -7.86 13.42 -4.93
CA VAL A 101 -6.68 14.11 -4.44
C VAL A 101 -5.74 13.10 -3.80
N MET A 102 -4.48 13.12 -4.21
CA MET A 102 -3.41 12.31 -3.62
C MET A 102 -2.67 13.13 -2.56
N THR A 103 -2.51 12.58 -1.37
CA THR A 103 -1.74 13.21 -0.29
C THR A 103 -0.68 12.25 0.22
N ALA A 104 0.58 12.67 0.20
CA ALA A 104 1.60 11.97 0.97
C ALA A 104 1.34 12.29 2.44
N VAL A 105 0.99 11.26 3.23
CA VAL A 105 0.67 11.29 4.67
C VAL A 105 1.90 10.92 5.51
N LYS A 106 2.77 10.07 4.95
CA LYS A 106 4.09 9.73 5.51
C LYS A 106 5.07 9.53 4.37
N ALA A 107 6.30 10.00 4.52
CA ALA A 107 7.41 9.58 3.67
C ALA A 107 8.74 9.70 4.43
N GLN A 108 9.71 8.84 4.10
CA GLN A 108 11.07 8.90 4.66
C GLN A 108 11.09 8.85 6.20
N GLY A 109 10.12 8.16 6.81
CA GLY A 109 9.99 8.06 8.27
C GLY A 109 9.27 9.23 8.94
N GLU A 110 8.96 10.30 8.21
CA GLU A 110 8.28 11.47 8.76
C GLU A 110 6.82 11.55 8.32
N MET A 111 5.94 11.87 9.27
CA MET A 111 4.56 12.23 8.94
C MET A 111 4.59 13.58 8.21
N MET A 112 4.05 13.59 7.00
CA MET A 112 3.97 14.79 6.17
C MET A 112 2.53 14.91 5.71
N LYS A 113 1.96 16.11 5.69
CA LYS A 113 0.57 16.33 5.21
C LYS A 113 0.64 17.11 3.92
N ARG A 114 1.24 16.50 2.89
CA ARG A 114 1.55 17.18 1.64
C ARG A 114 0.66 16.66 0.52
N THR A 115 -0.31 17.49 0.13
CA THR A 115 -1.05 17.28 -1.12
C THR A 115 -0.08 17.26 -2.29
N MET A 116 -0.16 16.21 -3.11
CA MET A 116 0.69 16.06 -4.28
C MET A 116 0.19 16.94 -5.43
N GLY A 117 1.08 17.35 -6.32
CA GLY A 117 0.74 18.14 -7.51
C GLY A 117 0.04 17.34 -8.62
N VAL A 118 -0.44 16.14 -8.32
CA VAL A 118 -1.12 15.23 -9.24
C VAL A 118 -2.47 14.85 -8.63
N THR A 119 -3.50 14.81 -9.48
CA THR A 119 -4.84 14.33 -9.12
C THR A 119 -5.23 13.19 -10.04
N LEU A 120 -6.23 12.41 -9.66
CA LEU A 120 -6.81 11.39 -10.54
C LEU A 120 -8.21 11.80 -10.97
N ASP A 121 -8.53 11.53 -12.22
CA ASP A 121 -9.89 11.59 -12.72
C ASP A 121 -10.72 10.45 -12.12
N HIS A 122 -11.83 10.76 -11.43
CA HIS A 122 -12.57 9.74 -10.66
C HIS A 122 -13.28 8.69 -11.54
N LYS A 123 -13.48 8.97 -12.85
CA LYS A 123 -14.15 8.04 -13.78
C LYS A 123 -13.15 7.08 -14.41
N THR A 124 -11.95 7.57 -14.70
CA THR A 124 -10.92 6.80 -15.42
C THR A 124 -9.80 6.30 -14.51
N MET A 125 -9.66 6.87 -13.31
CA MET A 125 -8.54 6.68 -12.37
C MET A 125 -7.17 7.02 -12.96
N LEU A 126 -7.14 7.70 -14.11
CA LEU A 126 -5.91 8.18 -14.74
C LEU A 126 -5.48 9.52 -14.12
N ILE A 127 -4.18 9.77 -14.17
CA ILE A 127 -3.61 11.03 -13.72
C ILE A 127 -4.15 12.18 -14.57
N SER A 128 -4.72 13.18 -13.91
CA SER A 128 -5.08 14.47 -14.51
C SER A 128 -4.33 15.61 -13.82
N LYS A 129 -3.85 16.56 -14.63
CA LYS A 129 -3.27 17.82 -14.14
C LYS A 129 -4.37 18.80 -13.78
#